data_AF-A0A914SXG9-F1
#
_entry.id   AF-A0A914SXG9-F1
#
_cell.length_a   1.000
_cell.length_b   1.000
_cell.length_c   1.000
_cell.angle_alpha   90.00
_cell.angle_beta   90.00
_cell.angle_gamma   90.00
#
_symmetry.space_group_name_H-M   'P 1'
#
loop_
_entity.id
_entity.type
_entity.pdbx_description
1 polymer ?
#
loop_
_entity_poly.entity_id
_entity_poly.type
_entity_poly.pdbx_seq_one_letter_code
_entity_poly.pdbx_strand_id
1 'polypeptide(L)'
;MHINILGLIQVNNWKPLTFDRITDNLDEPIANILKDISSNLTLKILTKNADSPSNECIVDLKQKLLNMAVDKQPQLLSSSSGRQIKETVQQMINSEEMPPLTNDQQQALQEWLDQIAKEEEEENKRRR
;
A
#
# COMPACT_ATOMS: atom_id res chain seq x y z
N MET A 1 -20.28 -6.97 7.27
CA MET A 1 -19.55 -7.22 6.02
C MET A 1 -19.64 -5.97 5.15
N HIS A 2 -18.55 -5.22 5.02
CA HIS A 2 -18.46 -4.17 4.02
C HIS A 2 -17.83 -4.79 2.78
N ILE A 3 -18.62 -4.91 1.71
CA ILE A 3 -18.13 -5.40 0.43
C ILE A 3 -17.46 -4.21 -0.26
N ASN A 4 -16.13 -4.20 -0.30
CA ASN A 4 -15.37 -3.16 -0.98
C ASN A 4 -15.20 -3.57 -2.45
N ILE A 5 -16.10 -3.07 -3.30
CA ILE A 5 -16.09 -3.27 -4.76
C ILE A 5 -15.54 -2.02 -5.42
N LEU A 6 -14.47 -2.18 -6.21
CA LEU A 6 -13.97 -1.14 -7.09
C LEU A 6 -14.24 -1.53 -8.54
N GLY A 7 -14.98 -0.68 -9.27
CA GLY A 7 -15.21 -0.84 -10.69
C GLY A 7 -14.28 0.04 -11.52
N LEU A 8 -13.64 -0.54 -12.54
CA LEU A 8 -12.78 0.13 -13.50
C LEU A 8 -13.23 -0.18 -14.93
N ILE A 9 -13.03 0.76 -15.85
CA ILE A 9 -13.28 0.58 -17.28
C ILE A 9 -11.95 0.61 -18.03
N GLN A 10 -11.77 -0.31 -18.96
CA GLN A 10 -10.62 -0.36 -19.85
C GLN A 10 -11.07 -0.29 -21.31
N VAL A 11 -10.51 0.64 -22.08
CA VAL A 11 -10.69 0.74 -23.53
C VAL A 11 -9.53 0.03 -24.21
N ASN A 12 -9.79 -1.04 -24.96
CA ASN A 12 -8.76 -1.84 -25.64
C ASN A 12 -7.58 -2.19 -24.69
N ASN A 13 -6.37 -1.76 -25.05
CA ASN A 13 -5.13 -2.02 -24.32
C ASN A 13 -4.70 -0.83 -23.45
N TRP A 14 -5.56 0.16 -23.21
CA TRP A 14 -5.24 1.31 -22.38
C TRP A 14 -5.24 0.93 -20.89
N LYS A 15 -4.64 1.81 -20.08
CA LYS A 15 -4.69 1.67 -18.62
C LYS A 15 -6.15 1.77 -18.14
N PRO A 16 -6.61 0.88 -17.23
CA PRO A 16 -7.95 0.99 -16.66
C PRO A 16 -8.18 2.33 -15.96
N LEU A 17 -9.39 2.88 -16.12
CA LEU A 17 -9.83 4.17 -15.59
C LEU A 17 -10.96 3.98 -14.58
N THR A 18 -11.04 4.88 -13.60
CA THR A 18 -12.20 4.99 -12.71
C THR A 18 -13.34 5.69 -13.42
N PHE A 19 -14.58 5.47 -12.95
CA PHE A 19 -15.77 6.07 -13.56
C PHE A 19 -15.75 7.60 -13.51
N ASP A 20 -15.14 8.20 -12.48
CA ASP A 20 -15.01 9.66 -12.32
C ASP A 20 -14.19 10.32 -13.45
N ARG A 21 -13.43 9.53 -14.23
CA ARG A 21 -12.63 10.04 -15.35
C ARG A 21 -13.35 9.93 -16.70
N ILE A 22 -14.54 9.36 -16.72
CA ILE A 22 -15.28 9.07 -17.96
C ILE A 22 -16.23 10.22 -18.28
N THR A 23 -16.92 10.74 -17.27
CA THR A 23 -17.86 11.85 -17.41
C THR A 23 -17.89 12.68 -16.13
N ASP A 24 -17.97 14.01 -16.29
CA ASP A 24 -18.29 14.94 -15.20
C ASP A 24 -19.81 15.14 -15.06
N ASN A 25 -20.60 14.64 -16.03
CA ASN A 25 -22.05 14.72 -16.05
C ASN A 25 -22.66 13.39 -15.57
N LEU A 26 -23.22 13.41 -14.35
CA LEU A 26 -23.84 12.25 -13.70
C LEU A 26 -25.24 11.93 -14.24
N ASP A 27 -25.89 12.87 -14.91
CA ASP A 27 -27.25 12.71 -15.45
C ASP A 27 -27.24 12.10 -16.87
N GLU A 28 -26.06 12.08 -17.52
CA GLU A 28 -25.91 11.49 -18.85
C GLU A 28 -26.04 9.96 -18.78
N PRO A 29 -26.97 9.34 -19.52
CA PRO A 29 -27.11 7.90 -19.53
C PRO A 29 -25.85 7.20 -20.00
N ILE A 30 -25.44 6.13 -19.30
CA ILE A 30 -24.24 5.36 -19.67
C ILE A 30 -24.29 4.82 -21.10
N ALA A 31 -25.51 4.56 -21.60
CA ALA A 31 -25.76 4.13 -22.95
C ALA A 31 -25.37 5.17 -24.00
N ASN A 32 -25.40 6.47 -23.67
CA ASN A 32 -24.95 7.54 -24.55
C ASN A 32 -23.43 7.72 -24.47
N ILE A 33 -22.86 7.61 -23.27
CA ILE A 33 -21.41 7.79 -23.04
C ILE A 33 -20.59 6.67 -23.69
N LEU A 34 -21.06 5.42 -23.57
CA LEU A 34 -20.28 4.24 -23.97
C LEU A 34 -20.72 3.64 -25.30
N LYS A 35 -21.75 4.20 -25.96
CA LYS A 35 -22.39 3.61 -27.15
C LYS A 35 -21.39 3.19 -28.22
N ASP A 36 -20.57 4.15 -28.63
CA ASP A 36 -19.70 4.05 -29.81
C ASP A 36 -18.43 3.24 -29.53
N ILE A 37 -18.10 3.07 -28.24
CA ILE A 37 -16.89 2.36 -27.80
C ILE A 37 -17.18 1.03 -27.12
N SER A 38 -18.46 0.68 -26.93
CA SER A 38 -18.91 -0.51 -26.19
C SER A 38 -18.26 -1.81 -26.64
N SER A 39 -18.02 -2.00 -27.93
CA SER A 39 -17.35 -3.19 -28.49
C SER A 39 -15.87 -3.32 -28.10
N ASN A 40 -15.26 -2.23 -27.66
CA ASN A 40 -13.84 -2.13 -27.30
C ASN A 40 -13.65 -1.94 -25.79
N LEU A 41 -14.74 -2.00 -25.01
CA LEU A 41 -14.72 -1.79 -23.57
C LEU A 41 -14.68 -3.11 -22.80
N THR A 42 -13.86 -3.12 -21.75
CA THR A 42 -13.86 -4.17 -20.74
C THR A 42 -14.17 -3.55 -19.39
N LEU A 43 -15.25 -4.00 -18.75
CA LEU A 43 -15.55 -3.69 -17.36
C LEU A 43 -14.75 -4.62 -16.45
N LYS A 44 -13.93 -4.03 -15.57
CA LYS A 44 -13.14 -4.75 -14.57
C LYS A 44 -13.73 -4.49 -13.18
N ILE A 45 -14.26 -5.54 -12.56
CA ILE A 45 -14.81 -5.49 -11.21
C ILE A 45 -13.78 -6.12 -10.27
N LEU A 46 -13.21 -5.30 -9.40
CA LEU A 46 -12.31 -5.75 -8.33
C LEU A 46 -13.14 -5.93 -7.06
N THR A 47 -13.44 -7.18 -6.74
CA THR A 47 -13.96 -7.56 -5.43
C THR A 47 -12.74 -7.77 -4.53
N LYS A 48 -12.43 -6.82 -3.66
CA LYS A 48 -11.48 -7.08 -2.57
C LYS A 48 -12.17 -8.06 -1.62
N ASN A 49 -12.03 -9.35 -1.88
CA ASN A 49 -12.43 -10.37 -0.93
C ASN A 49 -11.47 -10.25 0.26
N ALA A 50 -11.95 -9.64 1.35
CA ALA A 50 -11.29 -9.72 2.64
C ALA A 50 -11.21 -11.18 3.14
N ASP A 51 -12.03 -12.08 2.60
CA ASP A 51 -12.27 -13.41 3.16
C ASP A 51 -11.65 -14.57 2.35
N SER A 52 -10.43 -14.40 1.84
CA SER A 52 -9.63 -15.57 1.45
C SER A 52 -8.70 -15.93 2.61
N PRO A 53 -8.72 -17.15 3.16
CA PRO A 53 -7.84 -17.53 4.28
C PRO A 53 -6.35 -17.41 3.93
N SER A 54 -6.01 -17.40 2.64
CA SER A 54 -4.68 -17.09 2.13
C SER A 54 -4.29 -15.62 2.27
N ASN A 55 -5.24 -14.68 2.16
CA ASN A 55 -4.98 -13.25 2.36
C ASN A 55 -4.81 -12.91 3.85
N GLU A 56 -5.64 -13.49 4.73
CA GLU A 56 -5.45 -13.37 6.18
C GLU A 56 -4.08 -13.95 6.60
N CYS A 57 -3.71 -15.11 6.06
CA CYS A 57 -2.38 -15.69 6.31
C CYS A 57 -1.23 -14.80 5.82
N ILE A 58 -1.34 -14.17 4.66
CA ILE A 58 -0.31 -13.25 4.13
C ILE A 58 -0.23 -11.98 4.98
N VAL A 59 -1.36 -11.42 5.41
CA VAL A 59 -1.41 -10.26 6.29
C VAL A 59 -0.78 -10.60 7.64
N ASP A 60 -1.15 -11.73 8.24
CA ASP A 60 -0.57 -12.22 9.49
C ASP A 60 0.94 -12.46 9.39
N LEU A 61 1.40 -13.07 8.29
CA LEU A 61 2.82 -13.30 8.04
C LEU A 61 3.55 -11.96 7.88
N LYS A 62 3.01 -11.02 7.10
CA LYS A 62 3.57 -9.68 6.93
C LYS A 62 3.66 -8.95 8.27
N GLN A 63 2.61 -8.97 9.09
CA GLN A 63 2.61 -8.35 10.41
C GLN A 63 3.65 -9.00 11.33
N LYS A 64 3.72 -10.33 11.38
CA LYS A 64 4.70 -11.05 12.20
C LYS A 64 6.14 -10.75 11.79
N LEU A 65 6.43 -10.72 10.48
CA LEU A 65 7.76 -10.40 9.97
C LEU A 65 8.16 -8.96 10.30
N LEU A 66 7.26 -8.01 10.11
CA LEU A 66 7.53 -6.60 10.41
C LEU A 66 7.65 -6.34 11.91
N ASN A 67 6.78 -6.92 12.75
CA ASN A 67 6.90 -6.84 14.22
C ASN A 67 8.21 -7.45 14.70
N MET A 68 8.60 -8.61 14.16
CA MET A 68 9.87 -9.25 14.50
C MET A 68 11.08 -8.40 14.08
N ALA A 69 11.04 -7.77 12.89
CA ALA A 69 12.09 -6.88 12.43
C ALA A 69 12.24 -5.64 13.33
N VAL A 70 11.12 -5.04 13.74
CA VAL A 70 11.09 -3.90 14.67
C VAL A 70 11.64 -4.28 16.05
N ASP A 71 11.25 -5.44 16.58
CA ASP A 71 11.71 -5.90 17.91
C ASP A 71 13.18 -6.33 17.92
N LYS A 72 13.71 -6.79 16.78
CA LYS A 72 15.13 -7.14 16.62
C LYS A 72 16.04 -5.93 16.47
N GLN A 73 15.48 -4.71 16.50
CA GLN A 73 16.18 -3.45 16.29
C GLN A 73 16.25 -2.64 17.61
N PRO A 74 17.08 -3.03 18.60
CA PRO A 74 17.14 -2.38 19.91
C PRO A 74 17.49 -0.88 19.83
N GLN A 75 18.19 -0.45 18.78
CA GLN A 75 18.52 0.95 18.52
C GLN A 75 17.30 1.84 18.25
N LEU A 76 16.17 1.27 17.79
CA LEU A 76 14.90 2.02 17.66
C LEU A 76 14.33 2.43 19.03
N LEU A 77 14.65 1.71 20.10
CA LEU A 77 14.12 2.01 21.43
C LEU A 77 14.95 3.06 22.18
N SER A 78 16.18 3.28 21.72
CA SER A 78 17.21 4.08 22.37
C SER A 78 17.10 5.58 22.11
N SER A 79 16.48 5.98 20.98
CA SER A 79 16.35 7.39 20.58
C SER A 79 14.89 7.81 20.46
N SER A 80 14.61 9.11 20.67
CA SER A 80 13.27 9.69 20.48
C SER A 80 12.78 9.52 19.04
N SER A 81 13.68 9.69 18.06
CA SER A 81 13.38 9.45 16.63
C SER A 81 13.08 7.98 16.36
N GLY A 82 13.81 7.06 16.98
CA GLY A 82 13.56 5.62 16.86
C GLY A 82 12.18 5.19 17.36
N ARG A 83 11.68 5.81 18.45
CA ARG A 83 10.31 5.56 18.93
C ARG A 83 9.26 6.05 17.94
N GLN A 84 9.47 7.22 17.34
CA GLN A 84 8.57 7.80 16.35
C GLN A 84 8.54 6.96 15.04
N ILE A 85 9.69 6.43 14.63
CA ILE A 85 9.80 5.45 13.54
C ILE A 85 9.06 4.17 13.90
N LYS A 86 9.24 3.63 15.11
CA LYS A 86 8.52 2.43 15.58
C LYS A 86 7.02 2.62 15.55
N GLU A 87 6.51 3.75 16.04
CA GLU A 87 5.07 4.06 15.98
C GLU A 87 4.55 4.17 14.54
N THR A 88 5.32 4.81 13.66
CA THR A 88 4.96 4.96 12.25
C THR A 88 4.93 3.61 11.52
N VAL A 89 5.91 2.73 11.78
CA VAL A 89 5.94 1.36 11.25
C VAL A 89 4.80 0.52 11.84
N GLN A 90 4.50 0.66 13.13
CA GLN A 90 3.41 -0.05 13.78
C GLN A 90 2.04 0.37 13.22
N GLN A 91 1.85 1.66 12.93
CA GLN A 91 0.67 2.15 12.24
C GLN A 91 0.56 1.59 10.81
N MET A 92 1.68 1.44 10.09
CA MET A 92 1.75 0.75 8.80
C MET A 92 1.38 -0.74 8.87
N ILE A 93 1.74 -1.41 9.96
CA ILE A 93 1.45 -2.83 10.19
C ILE A 93 -0.05 -3.04 10.47
N ASN A 94 -0.66 -2.13 11.21
CA ASN A 94 -2.01 -2.29 11.76
C ASN A 94 -3.12 -1.69 10.88
N SER A 95 -2.83 -0.73 9.99
CA SER A 95 -3.85 -0.05 9.18
C SER A 95 -3.94 -0.60 7.76
N GLU A 96 -5.14 -0.98 7.30
CA GLU A 96 -5.42 -1.40 5.92
C GLU A 96 -5.33 -0.24 4.91
N GLU A 97 -5.66 0.99 5.33
CA GLU A 97 -5.45 2.22 4.58
C GLU A 97 -4.56 3.16 5.38
N MET A 98 -3.37 3.42 4.85
CA MET A 98 -2.39 4.28 5.50
C MET A 98 -2.70 5.75 5.15
N PRO A 99 -2.83 6.65 6.12
CA PRO A 99 -2.82 8.08 5.84
C PRO A 99 -1.46 8.48 5.22
N PRO A 100 -1.42 9.53 4.38
CA PRO A 100 -0.16 10.03 3.84
C PRO A 100 0.78 10.39 4.99
N LEU A 101 1.97 9.80 4.97
CA LEU A 101 3.03 10.13 5.93
C LEU A 101 3.39 11.60 5.80
N THR A 102 3.67 12.26 6.93
CA THR A 102 4.23 13.61 6.88
C THR A 102 5.65 13.58 6.33
N ASN A 103 6.12 14.69 5.76
CA ASN A 103 7.49 14.79 5.24
C ASN A 103 8.53 14.44 6.32
N ASP A 104 8.30 14.84 7.57
CA ASP A 104 9.19 14.54 8.69
C ASP A 104 9.23 13.03 9.01
N GLN A 105 8.09 12.35 8.94
CA GLN A 105 8.03 10.89 9.12
C GLN A 105 8.73 10.16 7.97
N GLN A 106 8.55 10.62 6.73
CA GLN A 106 9.21 10.04 5.56
C GLN A 106 10.73 10.20 5.63
N GLN A 107 11.21 11.38 5.99
CA GLN A 107 12.64 11.64 6.14
C GLN A 107 13.25 10.80 7.27
N ALA A 108 12.60 10.75 8.44
CA ALA A 108 13.08 9.93 9.56
C ALA A 108 13.14 8.42 9.20
N LEU A 109 12.17 7.93 8.43
CA LEU A 109 12.17 6.56 7.92
C LEU A 109 13.32 6.32 6.92
N GLN A 110 13.57 7.24 6.00
CA GLN A 110 14.67 7.14 5.03
C GLN A 110 16.03 7.12 5.72
N GLU A 111 16.28 8.06 6.64
CA GLU A 111 17.54 8.11 7.39
C GLU A 111 17.79 6.83 8.20
N TRP A 112 16.72 6.26 8.77
CA TRP A 112 16.81 4.98 9.46
C TRP A 112 17.14 3.81 8.53
N LEU A 113 16.52 3.74 7.33
CA LEU A 113 16.84 2.71 6.34
C LEU A 113 18.30 2.81 5.86
N ASP A 114 18.79 4.03 5.63
CA ASP A 114 20.18 4.27 5.25
C ASP A 114 21.15 3.85 6.36
N GLN A 115 20.79 4.07 7.62
CA GLN A 115 21.58 3.63 8.77
C GLN A 115 21.68 2.10 8.85
N ILE A 116 20.58 1.38 8.60
CA ILE A 116 20.58 -0.10 8.56
C ILE A 116 21.48 -0.60 7.43
N ALA A 117 21.34 -0.03 6.23
CA ALA A 117 22.14 -0.44 5.08
C ALA A 117 23.65 -0.25 5.35
N LYS A 118 24.00 0.85 6.03
CA LYS A 118 25.39 1.13 6.44
C LYS A 118 25.89 0.17 7.51
N GLU A 119 25.07 -0.16 8.51
CA GLU A 119 25.41 -1.13 9.56
C GLU A 119 25.66 -2.53 8.96
N GLU A 120 24.84 -2.95 8.00
CA GLU A 120 24.98 -4.22 7.28
C GLU A 120 26.26 -4.26 6.42
N GLU A 121 26.58 -3.17 5.71
CA GLU A 121 27.81 -3.08 4.91
C GLU A 121 29.08 -3.20 5.78
N GLU A 122 29.10 -2.52 6.93
CA GLU A 122 30.21 -2.55 7.87
C GLU A 122 30.34 -3.92 8.56
N GLU A 123 29.23 -4.59 8.88
CA GLU A 123 29.27 -5.96 9.39
C GLU A 123 29.82 -6.94 8.34
N ASN A 124 29.41 -6.79 7.08
CA ASN A 124 29.90 -7.63 5.99
C ASN A 124 31.41 -7.42 5.72
N LYS A 125 31.93 -6.20 5.88
CA LYS A 125 33.38 -5.92 5.86
C LYS A 125 34.11 -6.59 7.01
N ARG A 126 33.55 -6.60 8.22
CA ARG A 126 34.18 -7.25 9.40
C ARG A 126 34.22 -8.78 9.32
N ARG A 127 33.35 -9.38 8.51
CA ARG A 127 33.27 -10.83 8.28
C ARG A 127 34.15 -11.32 7.13
N ARG A 128 34.81 -10.42 6.39
CA ARG A 128 35.76 -10.72 5.31
C ARG A 128 37.20 -10.53 5.79
#